data_AF-A0A3L6T8Z2-F1
#
_entry.id   AF-A0A3L6T8Z2-F1
#
_cell.length_a   1.000
_cell.length_b   1.000
_cell.length_c   1.000
_cell.angle_alpha   90.00
_cell.angle_beta   90.00
_cell.angle_gamma   90.00
#
_symmetry.space_group_name_H-M   'P 1'
#
loop_
_entity.id
_entity.type
_entity.pdbx_description
1 polymer ?
#
loop_
_entity_poly.entity_id
_entity_poly.type
_entity_poly.pdbx_seq_one_letter_code
_entity_poly.pdbx_strand_id
1 'polypeptide(L)'
;MGRWLMPDVYPLIAAMSFVTGMCVFQLTRNVFMNPDVRVSKSNRQSAVLDNADEGQRYSQHAFRRFLSTQRPEVFPALNRFFSESPSAGDK
;
A
#
# COMPACT_ATOMS: atom_id res chain seq x y z
N MET A 1 26.58 -22.96 1.89
CA MET A 1 26.23 -21.57 2.29
C MET A 1 25.60 -21.46 3.69
N GLY A 2 25.69 -22.46 4.58
CA GLY A 2 25.03 -22.41 5.91
C GLY A 2 25.97 -22.32 7.11
N ARG A 3 27.30 -22.36 6.90
CA ARG A 3 28.29 -22.45 7.99
C ARG A 3 28.71 -21.09 8.59
N TRP A 4 28.16 -19.99 8.05
CA TRP A 4 28.49 -18.60 8.44
C TRP A 4 27.28 -17.80 8.94
N LEU A 5 26.12 -18.43 9.06
CA LEU A 5 24.89 -17.79 9.52
C LEU A 5 24.70 -18.13 11.00
N MET A 6 25.31 -17.32 11.86
CA MET A 6 25.02 -17.38 13.30
C MET A 6 23.55 -17.00 13.55
N PRO A 7 22.90 -17.59 14.58
CA PRO A 7 21.52 -17.28 14.95
C PRO A 7 21.23 -15.79 15.14
N ASP A 8 22.21 -15.04 15.64
CA ASP A 8 22.09 -13.61 15.91
C ASP A 8 21.99 -12.75 14.62
N VAL A 9 22.35 -13.32 13.47
CA VAL A 9 22.38 -12.61 12.19
C VAL A 9 21.05 -12.73 11.42
N TYR A 10 20.19 -13.71 11.76
CA TYR A 10 18.86 -13.85 11.16
C TYR A 10 17.98 -12.59 11.28
N PRO A 11 17.84 -11.94 12.46
CA PRO A 11 17.03 -10.73 12.55
C PRO A 11 17.57 -9.58 11.70
N LEU A 12 18.90 -9.46 11.59
CA LEU A 12 19.53 -8.44 10.74
C LEU A 12 19.28 -8.69 9.25
N ILE A 13 19.46 -9.94 8.80
CA ILE A 13 19.20 -10.31 7.40
C ILE A 13 17.71 -10.19 7.08
N ALA A 14 16.83 -10.57 8.00
CA ALA A 14 15.39 -10.40 7.84
C ALA A 14 15.04 -8.93 7.62
N ALA A 15 15.53 -8.02 8.47
CA ALA A 15 15.29 -6.59 8.33
C ALA A 15 15.84 -6.02 7.00
N MET A 16 17.08 -6.38 6.62
CA MET A 16 17.69 -5.91 5.38
C MET A 16 16.95 -6.44 4.14
N SER A 17 16.64 -7.73 4.11
CA SER A 17 15.88 -8.35 3.01
C SER A 17 14.47 -7.76 2.88
N PHE A 18 13.82 -7.43 3.99
CA PHE A 18 12.51 -6.79 4.00
C PHE A 18 12.56 -5.39 3.38
N VAL A 19 13.51 -4.56 3.79
CA VAL A 19 13.67 -3.20 3.23
C VAL A 19 14.05 -3.26 1.75
N THR A 20 14.99 -4.13 1.37
CA THR A 20 15.36 -4.32 -0.04
C THR A 20 14.16 -4.80 -0.86
N GLY A 21 13.40 -5.77 -0.35
CA GLY A 21 12.17 -6.25 -0.98
C GLY A 21 11.12 -5.16 -1.14
N MET A 22 10.96 -4.29 -0.12
CA MET A 22 10.07 -3.14 -0.18
C MET A 22 10.51 -2.15 -1.27
N CYS A 23 11.80 -1.81 -1.35
CA CYS A 23 12.33 -0.95 -2.40
C CYS A 23 12.11 -1.53 -3.80
N VAL A 24 12.40 -2.82 -4.00
CA VAL A 24 12.17 -3.51 -5.28
C VAL A 24 10.70 -3.53 -5.66
N PHE A 25 9.81 -3.82 -4.70
CA PHE A 25 8.36 -3.79 -4.92
C PHE A 25 7.88 -2.39 -5.35
N GLN A 26 8.35 -1.34 -4.69
CA GLN A 26 8.01 0.04 -5.02
C GLN A 26 8.53 0.44 -6.41
N LEU A 27 9.76 0.06 -6.76
CA LEU A 27 10.33 0.30 -8.09
C LEU A 27 9.57 -0.46 -9.18
N THR A 28 9.25 -1.73 -8.93
CA THR A 28 8.50 -2.58 -9.85
C THR A 28 7.14 -1.95 -10.14
N ARG A 29 6.41 -1.53 -9.10
CA ARG A 29 5.14 -0.82 -9.26
C ARG A 29 5.32 0.50 -10.05
N ASN A 30 6.38 1.25 -9.80
CA ASN A 30 6.68 2.48 -10.52
C ASN A 30 6.93 2.20 -12.02
N VAL A 31 7.67 1.15 -12.37
CA VAL A 31 7.93 0.81 -13.78
C VAL A 31 6.66 0.37 -14.51
N PHE A 32 5.78 -0.39 -13.86
CA PHE A 32 4.60 -0.98 -14.52
C PHE A 32 3.34 -0.12 -14.48
N MET A 33 3.13 0.68 -13.43
CA MET A 33 1.85 1.37 -13.19
C MET A 33 1.96 2.89 -13.33
N ASN A 34 3.14 3.45 -13.65
CA ASN A 34 3.22 4.88 -13.95
C ASN A 34 2.62 5.17 -15.32
N PRO A 35 1.72 6.17 -15.42
CA PRO A 35 1.10 6.53 -16.68
C PRO A 35 2.10 7.09 -17.72
N ASP A 36 3.29 7.50 -17.27
CA ASP A 36 4.37 8.02 -18.12
C ASP A 36 5.31 6.92 -18.65
N VAL A 37 5.31 5.72 -18.07
CA VAL A 37 6.27 4.65 -18.40
C VAL A 37 5.60 3.61 -19.32
N ARG A 38 5.92 3.67 -20.61
CA ARG A 38 5.33 2.78 -21.65
C ARG A 38 6.18 1.52 -21.91
N VAL A 39 5.99 0.51 -21.07
CA VAL A 39 6.72 -0.78 -21.19
C VAL A 39 6.22 -1.63 -22.36
N SER A 40 4.90 -1.65 -22.64
CA SER A 40 4.33 -2.49 -23.70
C SER A 40 4.49 -1.84 -25.09
N LYS A 41 4.74 -2.69 -26.10
CA LYS A 41 4.89 -2.26 -27.50
C LYS A 41 3.61 -1.64 -28.07
N SER A 42 2.44 -2.11 -27.63
CA SER A 42 1.13 -1.59 -28.04
C SER A 42 0.92 -0.14 -27.58
N ASN A 43 1.32 0.20 -26.35
CA ASN A 43 1.15 1.55 -25.79
C ASN A 43 2.11 2.59 -26.38
N ARG A 44 3.10 2.15 -27.17
CA ARG A 44 4.00 3.04 -27.94
C ARG A 44 3.46 3.38 -29.33
N GLN A 45 2.48 2.62 -29.84
CA GLN A 45 1.90 2.86 -31.16
C GLN A 45 0.77 3.91 -31.12
N SER A 46 0.20 4.18 -29.94
CA SER A 46 -0.74 5.28 -29.75
C SER A 46 0.01 6.62 -29.66
N ALA A 47 -0.20 7.48 -30.66
CA ALA A 47 0.36 8.83 -30.69
C ALA A 47 -0.31 9.78 -29.66
N VAL A 48 -1.53 9.47 -29.25
CA VAL A 48 -2.32 10.22 -28.26
C VAL A 48 -2.30 9.48 -26.93
N LEU A 49 -1.97 10.18 -25.84
CA LEU A 49 -1.93 9.64 -24.47
C LEU A 49 -3.35 9.59 -23.88
N ASP A 50 -4.12 8.56 -24.22
CA ASP A 50 -5.46 8.35 -23.65
C ASP A 50 -5.36 7.45 -22.40
N ASN A 51 -4.71 7.97 -21.35
CA ASN A 51 -4.28 7.19 -20.18
C ASN A 51 -4.94 7.61 -18.86
N ALA A 52 -6.15 8.20 -18.94
CA ALA A 52 -6.88 8.71 -17.79
C ALA A 52 -7.24 7.61 -16.77
N ASP A 53 -7.67 6.45 -17.24
CA ASP A 53 -8.01 5.30 -16.38
C ASP A 53 -6.79 4.71 -15.66
N GLU A 54 -5.63 4.67 -16.32
CA GLU A 54 -4.37 4.20 -15.72
C GLU A 54 -3.87 5.20 -14.66
N GLY A 55 -4.01 6.51 -14.92
CA GLY A 55 -3.73 7.57 -13.94
C GLY A 55 -4.65 7.53 -12.71
N GLN A 56 -5.94 7.23 -12.88
CA GLN A 56 -6.86 7.01 -11.76
C GLN A 56 -6.44 5.80 -10.91
N ARG A 57 -6.03 4.70 -11.55
CA ARG A 57 -5.53 3.50 -10.86
C ARG A 57 -4.21 3.72 -10.14
N TYR A 58 -3.32 4.56 -10.70
CA TYR A 58 -2.06 4.91 -10.06
C TYR A 58 -2.25 5.78 -8.82
N SER A 59 -3.14 6.79 -8.90
CA SER A 59 -3.43 7.73 -7.80
C SER A 59 -4.23 7.07 -6.65
N GLN A 60 -5.21 6.23 -6.98
CA GLN A 60 -6.04 5.52 -6.01
C GLN A 60 -5.49 4.11 -5.72
N HIS A 61 -4.38 4.03 -4.99
CA HIS A 61 -3.90 2.75 -4.50
C HIS A 61 -4.97 2.06 -3.62
N ALA A 62 -5.10 0.73 -3.72
CA ALA A 62 -6.13 -0.04 -3.01
C ALA A 62 -6.14 0.25 -1.49
N PHE A 63 -4.97 0.35 -0.87
CA PHE A 63 -4.85 0.73 0.54
C PHE A 63 -5.33 2.16 0.83
N ARG A 64 -5.05 3.12 -0.07
CA ARG A 64 -5.51 4.50 0.08
C ARG A 64 -7.04 4.61 -0.10
N ARG A 65 -7.59 3.84 -1.05
CA ARG A 65 -9.03 3.72 -1.26
C ARG A 65 -9.72 3.05 -0.07
N PHE A 66 -9.12 1.99 0.47
CA PHE A 66 -9.60 1.33 1.68
C PHE A 66 -9.61 2.30 2.87
N LEU A 67 -8.49 2.99 3.13
CA LEU A 67 -8.43 3.99 4.21
C LEU A 67 -9.41 5.15 4.01
N SER A 68 -9.67 5.57 2.77
CA SER A 68 -10.64 6.64 2.49
C SER A 68 -12.09 6.28 2.83
N THR A 69 -12.42 4.97 2.88
CA THR A 69 -13.75 4.50 3.30
C THR A 69 -13.88 4.38 4.82
N GLN A 70 -12.75 4.32 5.52
CA GLN A 70 -12.73 4.24 6.98
C GLN A 70 -12.92 5.63 7.57
N ARG A 71 -13.67 5.71 8.69
CA ARG A 71 -13.78 6.95 9.44
C ARG A 71 -12.40 7.33 9.98
N PRO A 72 -12.01 8.61 9.95
CA PRO A 72 -10.73 9.07 10.50
C PRO A 72 -10.78 9.04 12.03
N GLU A 73 -10.78 7.84 12.61
CA GLU A 73 -10.77 7.59 14.04
C GLU A 73 -9.52 6.78 14.38
N VAL A 74 -8.71 7.27 15.32
CA VAL A 74 -7.44 6.62 15.71
C VAL A 74 -7.72 5.27 16.39
N PHE A 75 -8.80 5.18 17.17
CA PHE A 75 -9.24 3.95 17.84
C PHE A 75 -10.77 3.81 17.80
N PRO A 76 -11.35 3.31 16.70
CA PRO A 76 -12.80 3.23 16.55
C PRO A 76 -13.47 2.33 17.62
N ALA A 77 -12.77 1.29 18.09
CA ALA A 77 -13.29 0.42 19.15
C ALA A 77 -13.38 1.12 20.51
N LEU A 78 -12.36 1.89 20.90
CA LEU A 78 -12.38 2.68 22.14
C LEU A 78 -13.36 3.85 22.06
N ASN A 79 -13.40 4.54 20.91
CA ASN A 79 -14.36 5.61 20.70
C ASN A 79 -15.80 5.13 20.84
N ARG A 80 -16.16 3.96 20.27
CA ARG A 80 -17.48 3.35 20.45
C ARG A 80 -17.74 2.99 21.91
N PHE A 81 -16.77 2.38 22.58
CA PHE A 81 -16.90 2.00 23.99
C PHE A 81 -17.22 3.18 24.92
N PHE A 82 -16.60 4.35 24.69
CA PHE A 82 -16.86 5.54 25.52
C PHE A 82 -18.05 6.38 25.05
N SER A 83 -18.37 6.38 23.76
CA SER A 83 -19.54 7.11 23.23
C SER A 83 -20.86 6.37 23.42
N GLU A 84 -20.82 5.04 23.51
CA GLU A 84 -21.97 4.18 23.83
C GLU A 84 -22.08 4.04 25.36
N SER A 85 -22.30 5.17 26.05
CA SER A 85 -22.74 5.19 27.45
C SER A 85 -24.27 5.09 27.50
N PRO A 86 -24.88 4.32 28.41
CA PRO A 86 -26.34 4.29 28.56
C PRO A 86 -26.79 5.56 29.28
N SER A 87 -26.81 6.69 28.58
CA SER A 87 -27.47 7.90 29.09
C SER A 87 -28.98 7.74 28.86
N ALA A 88 -29.67 7.26 29.90
CA ALA A 88 -31.05 7.59 30.24
C ALA A 88 -32.03 7.72 29.05
N GLY A 89 -32.43 6.58 28.47
CA GLY A 89 -33.43 6.56 27.39
C GLY A 89 -34.30 5.32 27.29
N ASP A 90 -34.06 4.26 28.08
CA ASP A 90 -34.94 3.09 28.18
C ASP A 90 -35.43 2.94 29.62
N LYS A 91 -36.56 3.59 29.90
CA LYS A 91 -37.57 3.16 30.87
C LYS A 91 -38.85 2.89 30.11
#